data_AF-A0A2V6DUR6-F1
#
_entry.id   AF-A0A2V6DUR6-F1
#
_cell.length_a   1.000
_cell.length_b   1.000
_cell.length_c   1.000
_cell.angle_alpha   90.00
_cell.angle_beta   90.00
_cell.angle_gamma   90.00
#
_symmetry.space_group_name_H-M   'P 1'
#
loop_
_entity.id
_entity.type
_entity.pdbx_description
1 polymer ?
#
loop_
_entity_poly.entity_id
_entity_poly.type
_entity_poly.pdbx_seq_one_letter_code
_entity_poly.pdbx_strand_id
1 'polypeptide(L)'
;MKKQINHSTKAYLIRGAFYLLLLIAVCAIPFALARQNAIERVAGKASFKPNAIPAQARESAPTGVVCSDYVTSTSTDTIVPGDTDTGNQCDDCTTPITFPFPVSLYGSTFTSALVGANGNLQFTSNSDYVGSDCPLPNPSLDESILPYQDDLSTDPDISPDCSSFVSGCGVFTSVTGTAPNRVFNIEWRTGYFGRPGTANFEVRFSEDNPSCFDI
;
A
#
# COMPACT_ATOMS: atom_id res chain seq x y z
N MET A 1 49.91 -24.31 59.73
CA MET A 1 48.95 -24.56 58.63
C MET A 1 47.72 -23.67 58.81
N LYS A 2 47.52 -22.65 57.97
CA LYS A 2 46.26 -21.89 57.88
C LYS A 2 45.82 -21.90 56.41
N LYS A 3 44.68 -22.54 56.14
CA LYS A 3 44.09 -22.68 54.81
C LYS A 3 43.33 -21.38 54.49
N GLN A 4 43.87 -20.56 53.60
CA GLN A 4 43.24 -19.31 53.16
C GLN A 4 42.10 -19.65 52.19
N ILE A 5 40.86 -19.49 52.61
CA ILE A 5 39.68 -19.75 51.78
C ILE A 5 39.35 -18.45 51.03
N ASN A 6 39.51 -18.47 49.71
CA ASN A 6 39.24 -17.34 48.82
C ASN A 6 37.73 -17.03 48.78
N HIS A 7 37.29 -16.09 49.62
CA HIS A 7 35.89 -15.65 49.70
C HIS A 7 35.40 -14.90 48.45
N SER A 8 36.31 -14.30 47.69
CA SER A 8 35.99 -13.43 46.55
C SER A 8 35.35 -14.19 45.38
N THR A 9 35.86 -15.38 45.06
CA THR A 9 35.40 -16.18 43.90
C THR A 9 33.96 -16.67 44.05
N LYS A 10 33.51 -16.99 45.27
CA LYS A 10 32.12 -17.40 45.53
C LYS A 10 31.14 -16.23 45.36
N ALA A 11 31.55 -15.01 45.69
CA ALA A 11 30.69 -13.83 45.55
C ALA A 11 30.43 -13.47 44.08
N TYR A 12 31.41 -13.62 43.20
CA TYR A 12 31.22 -13.39 41.75
C TYR A 12 30.30 -14.41 41.10
N LEU A 13 30.40 -15.69 41.47
CA LEU A 13 29.50 -16.73 40.97
C LEU A 13 28.04 -16.49 41.40
N ILE A 14 27.82 -16.06 42.65
CA ILE A 14 26.48 -15.74 43.16
C ILE A 14 25.92 -14.51 42.43
N ARG A 15 26.72 -13.46 42.22
CA ARG A 15 26.28 -12.27 41.47
C ARG A 15 25.96 -12.60 40.00
N GLY A 16 26.79 -13.41 39.34
CA GLY A 16 26.54 -13.86 37.97
C GLY A 16 25.25 -14.68 37.84
N ALA A 17 24.98 -15.59 38.78
CA ALA A 17 23.74 -16.35 38.83
C ALA A 17 22.50 -15.45 39.04
N PHE A 18 22.61 -14.42 39.87
CA PHE A 18 21.55 -13.42 40.08
C PHE A 18 21.27 -12.60 38.81
N TYR A 19 22.30 -12.16 38.09
CA TYR A 19 22.10 -11.44 36.82
C TYR A 19 21.48 -12.32 35.74
N LEU A 20 21.87 -13.59 35.66
CA LEU A 20 21.28 -14.53 34.71
C LEU A 20 19.80 -14.80 35.02
N LEU A 21 19.45 -14.96 36.29
CA LEU A 21 18.04 -15.12 36.72
C LEU A 21 17.20 -13.87 36.42
N LEU A 22 17.75 -12.67 36.64
CA LEU A 22 17.09 -11.41 36.29
C LEU A 22 16.88 -11.27 34.77
N LEU A 23 17.88 -11.61 33.96
CA LEU A 23 17.76 -11.58 32.50
C LEU A 23 16.71 -12.59 31.99
N ILE A 24 16.68 -13.80 32.54
CA ILE A 24 15.66 -14.80 32.20
C ILE A 24 14.27 -14.30 32.59
N ALA A 25 14.11 -13.68 33.76
CA ALA A 25 12.83 -13.11 34.19
C ALA A 25 12.38 -11.97 33.25
N VAL A 26 13.28 -11.06 32.88
CA VAL A 26 12.97 -9.94 31.96
C VAL A 26 12.59 -10.44 30.56
N CYS A 27 13.17 -11.54 30.09
CA CYS A 27 12.83 -12.11 28.78
C CYS A 27 11.56 -12.98 28.81
N ALA A 28 11.32 -13.73 29.90
CA ALA A 28 10.22 -14.69 29.97
C ALA A 28 8.89 -14.07 30.37
N ILE A 29 8.89 -12.99 31.17
CA ILE A 29 7.66 -12.33 31.64
C ILE A 29 6.86 -11.69 30.49
N PRO A 30 7.45 -10.91 29.56
CA PRO A 30 6.74 -10.37 28.41
C PRO A 30 6.16 -11.47 27.51
N PHE A 31 6.91 -12.57 27.34
CA PHE A 31 6.51 -13.71 26.52
C PHE A 31 5.33 -14.49 27.15
N ALA A 32 5.35 -14.67 28.48
CA ALA A 32 4.25 -15.31 29.21
C ALA A 32 2.98 -14.42 29.24
N LEU A 33 3.13 -13.11 29.43
CA LEU A 33 2.03 -12.13 29.37
C LEU A 33 1.43 -12.05 27.96
N ALA A 34 2.26 -12.06 26.91
CA ALA A 34 1.78 -12.12 25.52
C ALA A 34 0.98 -13.40 25.25
N ARG A 35 1.39 -14.54 25.83
CA ARG A 35 0.69 -15.82 25.69
C ARG A 35 -0.65 -15.85 26.43
N GLN A 36 -0.77 -15.19 27.60
CA GLN A 36 -2.04 -15.06 28.32
C GLN A 36 -3.04 -14.17 27.54
N ASN A 37 -2.58 -13.07 26.96
CA ASN A 37 -3.42 -12.18 26.16
C ASN A 37 -3.87 -12.81 24.83
N ALA A 38 -3.10 -13.75 24.27
CA ALA A 38 -3.47 -14.49 23.05
C ALA A 38 -4.53 -15.58 23.31
N ILE A 39 -4.62 -16.11 24.54
CA ILE A 39 -5.53 -17.21 24.87
C ILE A 39 -6.92 -16.70 25.29
N GLU A 40 -7.04 -15.50 25.88
CA GLU A 40 -8.36 -14.93 26.25
C GLU A 40 -9.14 -14.29 25.09
N ARG A 41 -8.51 -13.98 23.95
CA ARG A 41 -9.22 -13.34 22.82
C ARG A 41 -10.02 -14.28 21.91
N VAL A 42 -10.07 -15.59 22.18
CA VAL A 42 -10.76 -16.56 21.31
C VAL A 42 -12.11 -17.08 21.87
N ALA A 43 -12.50 -16.68 23.08
CA ALA A 43 -13.76 -17.13 23.71
C ALA A 43 -14.83 -16.02 23.81
N GLY A 44 -14.99 -15.21 22.76
CA GLY A 44 -16.12 -14.30 22.60
C GLY A 44 -16.84 -14.61 21.30
N LYS A 45 -17.84 -15.50 21.34
CA LYS A 45 -18.69 -15.85 20.20
C LYS A 45 -19.65 -14.70 19.89
N ALA A 46 -19.12 -13.55 19.46
CA ALA A 46 -19.90 -12.52 18.82
C ALA A 46 -20.13 -12.95 17.37
N SER A 47 -21.36 -13.37 17.05
CA SER A 47 -21.79 -13.50 15.66
C SER A 47 -21.85 -12.09 15.06
N PHE A 48 -20.72 -11.61 14.57
CA PHE A 48 -20.71 -10.57 13.56
C PHE A 48 -21.24 -11.22 12.29
N LYS A 49 -22.52 -11.01 11.99
CA LYS A 49 -22.94 -11.00 10.60
C LYS A 49 -22.15 -9.86 9.96
N PRO A 50 -21.27 -10.09 8.98
CA PRO A 50 -20.79 -8.99 8.19
C PRO A 50 -22.06 -8.42 7.53
N ASN A 51 -22.49 -7.25 7.98
CA ASN A 51 -23.22 -6.37 7.08
C ASN A 51 -22.18 -5.98 6.05
N ALA A 52 -22.00 -6.84 5.04
CA ALA A 52 -21.49 -6.42 3.76
C ALA A 52 -22.44 -5.30 3.34
N ILE A 53 -22.02 -4.06 3.51
CA ILE A 53 -22.54 -2.98 2.69
C ILE A 53 -22.36 -3.50 1.27
N PRO A 54 -23.41 -3.60 0.45
CA PRO A 54 -23.21 -3.95 -0.95
C PRO A 54 -22.19 -2.93 -1.46
N ALA A 55 -20.99 -3.39 -1.84
CA ALA A 55 -20.17 -2.61 -2.74
C ALA A 55 -21.11 -2.36 -3.91
N GLN A 56 -21.56 -1.10 -4.06
CA GLN A 56 -22.40 -0.71 -5.18
C GLN A 56 -21.56 -1.08 -6.39
N ALA A 57 -21.97 -2.14 -7.09
CA ALA A 57 -21.26 -2.64 -8.24
C ALA A 57 -21.32 -1.52 -9.26
N ARG A 58 -20.23 -0.74 -9.33
CA ARG A 58 -20.05 0.26 -10.36
C ARG A 58 -20.13 -0.49 -11.68
N GLU A 59 -20.97 0.01 -12.58
CA GLU A 59 -21.21 -0.59 -13.87
C GLU A 59 -19.88 -0.62 -14.62
N SER A 60 -19.28 -1.80 -14.75
CA SER A 60 -18.11 -1.98 -15.60
C SER A 60 -18.51 -1.62 -17.03
N ALA A 61 -17.55 -1.10 -17.80
CA ALA A 61 -17.74 -0.91 -19.22
C ALA A 61 -18.34 -2.20 -19.84
N PRO A 62 -19.37 -2.11 -20.70
CA PRO A 62 -20.03 -3.29 -21.24
C PRO A 62 -19.01 -4.27 -21.83
N THR A 63 -19.18 -5.55 -21.53
CA THR A 63 -18.27 -6.61 -21.97
C THR A 63 -18.11 -6.56 -23.49
N GLY A 64 -16.87 -6.50 -23.98
CA GLY A 64 -16.55 -6.46 -25.41
C GLY A 64 -16.34 -5.06 -26.02
N VAL A 65 -16.39 -3.99 -25.23
CA VAL A 65 -15.92 -2.65 -25.66
C VAL A 65 -14.39 -2.64 -25.70
N VAL A 66 -13.81 -2.30 -26.86
CA VAL A 66 -12.37 -2.05 -26.97
C VAL A 66 -12.12 -0.55 -26.83
N CYS A 67 -11.38 -0.15 -25.80
CA CYS A 67 -10.95 1.23 -25.66
C CYS A 67 -9.67 1.44 -26.47
N SER A 68 -9.75 2.24 -27.54
CA SER A 68 -8.60 2.59 -28.39
C SER A 68 -8.12 4.02 -28.22
N ASP A 69 -8.94 4.89 -27.63
CA ASP A 69 -8.69 6.31 -27.41
C ASP A 69 -9.13 6.71 -26.00
N TYR A 70 -8.58 7.81 -25.48
CA TYR A 70 -9.02 8.39 -24.22
C TYR A 70 -10.39 9.04 -24.38
N VAL A 71 -11.45 8.26 -24.15
CA VAL A 71 -12.81 8.77 -24.00
C VAL A 71 -13.12 8.82 -22.52
N THR A 72 -13.21 10.04 -21.97
CA THR A 72 -13.52 10.23 -20.55
C THR A 72 -15.01 10.45 -20.35
N SER A 73 -15.54 9.88 -19.27
CA SER A 73 -16.89 10.16 -18.79
C SER A 73 -16.83 10.40 -17.29
N THR A 74 -17.54 11.41 -16.80
CA THR A 74 -17.57 11.72 -15.37
C THR A 74 -18.61 10.85 -14.68
N SER A 75 -18.21 10.13 -13.64
CA SER A 75 -19.10 9.36 -12.77
C SER A 75 -19.21 10.02 -11.37
N THR A 76 -20.29 9.73 -10.63
CA THR A 76 -20.47 10.12 -9.21
C THR A 76 -19.95 9.07 -8.23
N ASP A 77 -19.23 8.10 -8.77
CA ASP A 77 -18.72 6.94 -8.09
C ASP A 77 -17.65 7.29 -7.03
N THR A 78 -17.67 6.61 -5.87
CA THR A 78 -16.76 6.89 -4.73
C THR A 78 -15.57 5.94 -4.69
N ILE A 79 -14.32 6.44 -4.59
CA ILE A 79 -13.08 5.63 -4.64
C ILE A 79 -13.23 4.33 -3.84
N VAL A 80 -12.80 3.21 -4.42
CA VAL A 80 -12.76 1.92 -3.73
C VAL A 80 -11.43 1.83 -2.99
N PRO A 81 -11.42 1.89 -1.63
CA PRO A 81 -10.16 2.01 -0.92
C PRO A 81 -9.23 0.80 -1.15
N GLY A 82 -7.98 1.07 -1.46
CA GLY A 82 -6.91 0.08 -1.42
C GLY A 82 -6.65 -0.37 0.01
N ASP A 83 -6.43 -1.68 0.18
CA ASP A 83 -6.15 -2.34 1.45
C ASP A 83 -4.72 -2.89 1.54
N THR A 84 -4.03 -2.94 0.40
CA THR A 84 -2.67 -3.45 0.27
C THR A 84 -1.74 -2.33 -0.13
N ASP A 85 -0.87 -1.94 0.79
CA ASP A 85 0.19 -0.95 0.53
C ASP A 85 1.23 -1.53 -0.44
N THR A 86 1.59 -0.76 -1.47
CA THR A 86 2.62 -1.13 -2.45
C THR A 86 4.04 -0.94 -1.94
N GLY A 87 4.23 -0.11 -0.91
CA GLY A 87 5.53 0.35 -0.42
C GLY A 87 5.99 1.68 -1.04
N ASN A 88 5.13 2.36 -1.79
CA ASN A 88 5.40 3.70 -2.31
C ASN A 88 5.11 4.75 -1.22
N GLN A 89 6.13 5.10 -0.43
CA GLN A 89 6.11 6.15 0.61
C GLN A 89 7.31 7.09 0.42
N CYS A 90 7.31 7.83 -0.69
CA CYS A 90 8.45 8.60 -1.18
C CYS A 90 7.99 9.88 -1.89
N ASP A 91 8.93 10.76 -2.18
CA ASP A 91 8.68 11.98 -2.96
C ASP A 91 8.82 11.71 -4.47
N ASP A 92 10.03 11.31 -4.88
CA ASP A 92 10.41 11.11 -6.27
C ASP A 92 10.82 9.67 -6.48
N CYS A 93 9.82 8.77 -6.53
CA CYS A 93 10.10 7.38 -6.81
C CYS A 93 8.96 6.66 -7.51
N THR A 94 9.34 5.51 -8.06
CA THR A 94 8.41 4.52 -8.59
C THR A 94 8.46 3.24 -7.77
N THR A 95 7.38 2.47 -7.79
CA THR A 95 7.30 1.17 -7.11
C THR A 95 6.62 0.15 -8.02
N PRO A 96 7.20 -1.06 -8.19
CA PRO A 96 6.61 -2.05 -9.08
C PRO A 96 5.37 -2.67 -8.43
N ILE A 97 4.33 -2.86 -9.25
CA ILE A 97 3.12 -3.60 -8.89
C ILE A 97 2.88 -4.73 -9.90
N THR A 98 2.25 -5.81 -9.45
CA THR A 98 1.86 -6.94 -10.31
C THR A 98 0.36 -6.92 -10.53
N PHE A 99 -0.08 -7.09 -11.77
CA PHE A 99 -1.50 -7.18 -12.08
C PHE A 99 -2.05 -8.58 -11.77
N PRO A 100 -3.26 -8.68 -11.18
CA PRO A 100 -3.90 -9.97 -10.87
C PRO A 100 -4.47 -10.69 -12.11
N PHE A 101 -4.53 -9.98 -13.24
CA PHE A 101 -4.87 -10.45 -14.58
C PHE A 101 -4.12 -9.59 -15.61
N PRO A 102 -3.91 -10.05 -16.85
CA PRO A 102 -3.27 -9.24 -17.88
C PRO A 102 -4.06 -7.97 -18.19
N VAL A 103 -3.37 -6.84 -18.32
CA VAL A 103 -3.93 -5.53 -18.71
C VAL A 103 -3.36 -5.16 -20.08
N SER A 104 -4.17 -4.54 -20.93
CA SER A 104 -3.74 -4.06 -22.24
C SER A 104 -3.77 -2.53 -22.32
N LEU A 105 -2.65 -1.93 -22.73
CA LEU A 105 -2.52 -0.50 -22.97
C LEU A 105 -1.79 -0.27 -24.30
N TYR A 106 -2.28 0.64 -25.14
CA TYR A 106 -1.70 0.97 -26.46
C TYR A 106 -1.39 -0.23 -27.37
N GLY A 107 -2.20 -1.29 -27.27
CA GLY A 107 -2.03 -2.53 -28.06
C GLY A 107 -1.01 -3.52 -27.50
N SER A 108 -0.31 -3.17 -26.42
CA SER A 108 0.59 -4.05 -25.67
C SER A 108 -0.14 -4.68 -24.49
N THR A 109 0.30 -5.86 -24.03
CA THR A 109 -0.25 -6.55 -22.86
C THR A 109 0.81 -6.67 -21.78
N PHE A 110 0.42 -6.35 -20.54
CA PHE A 110 1.30 -6.22 -19.38
C PHE A 110 0.79 -7.07 -18.21
N THR A 111 1.72 -7.59 -17.43
CA THR A 111 1.44 -8.29 -16.16
C THR A 111 1.94 -7.50 -14.93
N SER A 112 2.57 -6.36 -15.16
CA SER A 112 3.10 -5.46 -14.13
C SER A 112 3.18 -4.03 -14.67
N ALA A 113 3.28 -3.08 -13.76
CA ALA A 113 3.56 -1.68 -14.05
C ALA A 113 4.33 -1.06 -12.88
N LEU A 114 4.74 0.20 -13.03
CA LEU A 114 5.37 1.02 -12.00
C LEU A 114 4.41 2.13 -11.61
N VAL A 115 4.04 2.21 -10.32
CA VAL A 115 3.31 3.36 -9.78
C VAL A 115 4.31 4.44 -9.40
N GLY A 116 4.09 5.68 -9.86
CA GLY A 116 4.88 6.85 -9.48
C GLY A 116 4.22 7.62 -8.35
N ALA A 117 5.01 8.15 -7.42
CA ALA A 117 4.53 9.05 -6.36
C ALA A 117 3.86 10.31 -6.94
N ASN A 118 4.36 10.78 -8.09
CA ASN A 118 3.85 11.90 -8.89
C ASN A 118 2.56 11.60 -9.70
N GLY A 119 1.82 10.57 -9.30
CA GLY A 119 0.45 10.28 -9.77
C GLY A 119 0.33 9.74 -11.19
N ASN A 120 1.33 8.97 -11.62
CA ASN A 120 1.33 8.25 -12.89
C ASN A 120 1.48 6.74 -12.70
N LEU A 121 1.04 5.98 -13.70
CA LEU A 121 1.24 4.55 -13.84
C LEU A 121 2.00 4.27 -15.14
N GLN A 122 3.25 3.80 -15.01
CA GLN A 122 4.18 3.60 -16.12
C GLN A 122 4.29 2.11 -16.49
N PHE A 123 4.23 1.79 -17.79
CA PHE A 123 4.26 0.43 -18.30
C PHE A 123 5.61 0.07 -18.95
N THR A 124 6.29 1.05 -19.55
CA THR A 124 7.56 0.85 -20.26
C THR A 124 8.72 1.71 -19.73
N SER A 125 8.42 2.77 -18.98
CA SER A 125 9.42 3.67 -18.39
C SER A 125 9.63 3.44 -16.89
N ASN A 126 10.64 4.10 -16.34
CA ASN A 126 10.90 4.19 -14.91
C ASN A 126 11.45 5.58 -14.59
N SER A 127 10.56 6.58 -14.54
CA SER A 127 10.91 7.98 -14.31
C SER A 127 10.21 8.52 -13.06
N ASP A 128 10.92 9.39 -12.36
CA ASP A 128 10.46 10.20 -11.23
C ASP A 128 9.91 11.57 -11.66
N TYR A 129 9.55 11.75 -12.93
CA TYR A 129 9.14 13.05 -13.46
C TYR A 129 7.97 13.69 -12.66
N VAL A 130 8.26 14.86 -12.08
CA VAL A 130 7.35 15.66 -11.24
C VAL A 130 6.48 16.65 -12.04
N GLY A 131 6.86 16.95 -13.28
CA GLY A 131 6.26 18.07 -14.00
C GLY A 131 4.84 17.78 -14.51
N SER A 132 4.07 18.84 -14.68
CA SER A 132 2.75 18.82 -15.34
C SER A 132 2.72 19.70 -16.59
N ASP A 133 3.89 20.03 -17.13
CA ASP A 133 4.02 20.94 -18.27
C ASP A 133 3.52 20.29 -19.56
N CYS A 134 2.71 21.02 -20.31
CA CYS A 134 2.18 20.57 -21.58
C CYS A 134 3.23 20.67 -22.72
N PRO A 135 3.21 19.74 -23.70
CA PRO A 135 2.22 18.67 -23.87
C PRO A 135 2.52 17.42 -23.03
N LEU A 136 1.46 16.81 -22.48
CA LEU A 136 1.48 15.47 -21.92
C LEU A 136 1.05 14.43 -22.97
N PRO A 137 1.50 13.17 -22.89
CA PRO A 137 2.48 12.67 -21.90
C PRO A 137 3.90 13.18 -22.18
N ASN A 138 4.64 13.49 -21.10
CA ASN A 138 6.06 13.81 -21.20
C ASN A 138 6.83 12.59 -21.77
N PRO A 139 7.78 12.76 -22.71
CA PRO A 139 8.53 11.64 -23.28
C PRO A 139 9.26 10.75 -22.27
N SER A 140 9.56 11.25 -21.07
CA SER A 140 10.17 10.47 -19.98
C SER A 140 9.22 9.45 -19.33
N LEU A 141 7.91 9.61 -19.50
CA LEU A 141 6.89 8.71 -18.94
C LEU A 141 6.42 7.62 -19.92
N ASP A 142 6.84 7.69 -21.18
CA ASP A 142 6.57 6.71 -22.25
C ASP A 142 5.11 6.17 -22.23
N GLU A 143 4.90 4.86 -22.33
CA GLU A 143 3.57 4.26 -22.21
C GLU A 143 3.09 4.35 -20.74
N SER A 144 2.24 5.35 -20.48
CA SER A 144 1.73 5.65 -19.15
C SER A 144 0.25 6.05 -19.15
N ILE A 145 -0.37 5.86 -17.98
CA ILE A 145 -1.67 6.43 -17.62
C ILE A 145 -1.40 7.52 -16.58
N LEU A 146 -1.97 8.70 -16.80
CA LEU A 146 -1.76 9.89 -15.98
C LEU A 146 -3.08 10.29 -15.30
N PRO A 147 -3.54 9.56 -14.26
CA PRO A 147 -4.79 9.91 -13.57
C PRO A 147 -4.72 11.30 -12.93
N TYR A 148 -3.56 11.66 -12.39
CA TYR A 148 -3.30 13.00 -11.88
C TYR A 148 -1.78 13.24 -11.86
N GLN A 149 -1.23 13.83 -12.92
CA GLN A 149 0.20 14.13 -13.02
C GLN A 149 0.51 15.52 -12.46
N ASP A 150 1.31 15.58 -11.40
CA ASP A 150 1.75 16.80 -10.72
C ASP A 150 2.95 16.49 -9.81
N ASP A 151 3.51 17.50 -9.16
CA ASP A 151 4.54 17.39 -8.14
C ASP A 151 3.88 16.97 -6.81
N LEU A 152 3.85 15.65 -6.58
CA LEU A 152 3.14 14.99 -5.47
C LEU A 152 4.10 14.14 -4.66
N SER A 153 3.76 13.96 -3.38
CA SER A 153 4.53 13.13 -2.46
C SER A 153 3.66 12.09 -1.79
N THR A 154 4.17 10.87 -1.71
CA THR A 154 3.63 9.82 -0.83
C THR A 154 4.40 9.71 0.49
N ASP A 155 5.45 10.52 0.69
CA ASP A 155 6.25 10.54 1.90
C ASP A 155 5.57 11.34 3.03
N PRO A 156 5.19 10.69 4.15
CA PRO A 156 4.55 11.38 5.28
C PRO A 156 5.49 12.33 6.04
N ASP A 157 6.81 12.18 5.92
CA ASP A 157 7.79 13.08 6.54
C ASP A 157 7.94 14.38 5.74
N ILE A 158 7.68 14.33 4.42
CA ILE A 158 7.73 15.50 3.53
C ILE A 158 6.37 16.18 3.44
N SER A 159 5.29 15.41 3.38
CA SER A 159 3.92 15.91 3.25
C SER A 159 3.12 15.70 4.54
N PRO A 160 3.09 16.68 5.47
CA PRO A 160 2.37 16.54 6.73
C PRO A 160 0.85 16.39 6.56
N ASP A 161 0.30 16.85 5.44
CA ASP A 161 -1.11 16.68 5.08
C ASP A 161 -1.50 15.21 4.84
N CYS A 162 -0.52 14.31 4.70
CA CYS A 162 -0.73 12.86 4.68
C CYS A 162 -1.42 12.34 5.94
N SER A 163 -1.32 13.06 7.06
CA SER A 163 -2.05 12.75 8.30
C SER A 163 -3.59 12.84 8.17
N SER A 164 -4.10 13.45 7.09
CA SER A 164 -5.54 13.46 6.78
C SER A 164 -6.06 12.08 6.35
N PHE A 165 -5.20 11.22 5.83
CA PHE A 165 -5.51 9.82 5.56
C PHE A 165 -5.20 8.97 6.78
N VAL A 166 -6.16 8.14 7.22
CA VAL A 166 -5.97 7.25 8.38
C VAL A 166 -4.79 6.28 8.17
N SER A 167 -4.52 5.89 6.92
CA SER A 167 -3.38 5.07 6.53
C SER A 167 -2.06 5.82 6.38
N GLY A 168 -2.09 7.16 6.38
CA GLY A 168 -1.04 7.97 5.74
C GLY A 168 -1.17 7.98 4.21
N CYS A 169 -0.26 8.73 3.57
CA CYS A 169 -0.10 8.70 2.12
C CYS A 169 0.53 7.39 1.64
N GLY A 170 0.37 7.13 0.36
CA GLY A 170 0.90 5.95 -0.30
C GLY A 170 0.15 5.63 -1.58
N VAL A 171 0.65 4.64 -2.30
CA VAL A 171 -0.12 3.97 -3.35
C VAL A 171 -0.60 2.63 -2.82
N PHE A 172 -1.90 2.42 -2.84
CA PHE A 172 -2.57 1.25 -2.30
C PHE A 172 -3.30 0.51 -3.42
N THR A 173 -3.39 -0.81 -3.29
CA THR A 173 -4.12 -1.66 -4.25
C THR A 173 -5.21 -2.46 -3.55
N SER A 174 -6.23 -2.86 -4.29
CA SER A 174 -7.21 -3.86 -3.87
C SER A 174 -7.73 -4.65 -5.07
N VAL A 175 -8.23 -5.86 -4.83
CA VAL A 175 -8.97 -6.64 -5.83
C VAL A 175 -10.39 -6.82 -5.33
N THR A 176 -11.35 -6.42 -6.14
CA THR A 176 -12.77 -6.67 -5.89
C THR A 176 -13.35 -7.63 -6.90
N GLY A 177 -14.48 -8.26 -6.56
CA GLY A 177 -15.08 -9.30 -7.39
C GLY A 177 -14.35 -10.64 -7.33
N THR A 178 -14.65 -11.52 -8.28
CA THR A 178 -14.09 -12.87 -8.38
C THR A 178 -13.87 -13.21 -9.84
N ALA A 179 -12.85 -14.02 -10.16
CA ALA A 179 -12.59 -14.41 -11.54
C ALA A 179 -13.82 -15.05 -12.18
N PRO A 180 -14.13 -14.76 -13.46
CA PRO A 180 -13.36 -13.93 -14.41
C PRO A 180 -13.76 -12.44 -14.43
N ASN A 181 -14.44 -11.93 -13.39
CA ASN A 181 -14.95 -10.55 -13.33
C ASN A 181 -14.33 -9.80 -12.14
N ARG A 182 -13.00 -9.82 -12.04
CA ARG A 182 -12.27 -9.05 -11.03
C ARG A 182 -12.11 -7.61 -11.48
N VAL A 183 -12.08 -6.68 -10.53
CA VAL A 183 -11.59 -5.32 -10.73
C VAL A 183 -10.34 -5.14 -9.88
N PHE A 184 -9.27 -4.66 -10.49
CA PHE A 184 -8.04 -4.27 -9.81
C PHE A 184 -8.01 -2.76 -9.67
N ASN A 185 -7.99 -2.29 -8.42
CA ASN A 185 -8.00 -0.89 -8.04
C ASN A 185 -6.60 -0.48 -7.61
N ILE A 186 -6.15 0.69 -8.05
CA ILE A 186 -4.88 1.32 -7.66
C ILE A 186 -5.22 2.73 -7.19
N GLU A 187 -5.12 2.99 -5.90
CA GLU A 187 -5.47 4.27 -5.27
C GLU A 187 -4.20 5.00 -4.85
N TRP A 188 -4.11 6.28 -5.23
CA TRP A 188 -3.10 7.20 -4.72
C TRP A 188 -3.70 8.06 -3.62
N ARG A 189 -3.00 8.11 -2.49
CA ARG A 189 -3.23 9.06 -1.40
C ARG A 189 -1.97 9.89 -1.27
N THR A 190 -1.99 11.16 -1.69
CA THR A 190 -0.78 11.99 -1.76
C THR A 190 -0.97 13.34 -1.09
N GLY A 191 0.14 13.93 -0.65
CA GLY A 191 0.25 15.37 -0.41
C GLY A 191 0.82 16.06 -1.65
N TYR A 192 0.59 17.36 -1.77
CA TYR A 192 1.29 18.15 -2.78
C TYR A 192 2.69 18.53 -2.29
N PHE A 193 3.70 18.37 -3.13
CA PHE A 193 5.04 18.83 -2.78
C PHE A 193 5.08 20.36 -2.73
N GLY A 194 5.73 20.91 -1.70
CA GLY A 194 5.95 22.34 -1.53
C GLY A 194 4.70 23.20 -1.33
N ARG A 195 3.50 22.62 -1.19
CA ARG A 195 2.25 23.37 -0.96
C ARG A 195 1.21 22.57 -0.15
N PRO A 196 0.30 23.23 0.57
CA PRO A 196 -0.74 22.54 1.33
C PRO A 196 -1.75 21.81 0.44
N GLY A 197 -2.28 20.72 0.96
CA GLY A 197 -3.40 19.96 0.39
C GLY A 197 -3.02 18.52 0.06
N THR A 198 -4.03 17.76 -0.31
CA THR A 198 -3.91 16.35 -0.71
C THR A 198 -4.58 16.09 -2.04
N ALA A 199 -4.13 15.05 -2.74
CA ALA A 199 -4.87 14.44 -3.83
C ALA A 199 -5.26 13.00 -3.46
N ASN A 200 -6.47 12.59 -3.86
CA ASN A 200 -6.95 11.22 -3.73
C ASN A 200 -7.66 10.83 -5.02
N PHE A 201 -7.14 9.81 -5.71
CA PHE A 201 -7.60 9.36 -7.01
C PHE A 201 -7.27 7.88 -7.22
N GLU A 202 -7.91 7.26 -8.20
CA GLU A 202 -7.84 5.81 -8.43
C GLU A 202 -7.65 5.52 -9.93
N VAL A 203 -7.04 4.38 -10.25
CA VAL A 203 -7.13 3.74 -11.58
C VAL A 203 -7.72 2.36 -11.38
N ARG A 204 -8.66 1.98 -12.24
CA ARG A 204 -9.35 0.68 -12.15
C ARG A 204 -9.26 -0.09 -13.45
N PHE A 205 -8.80 -1.34 -13.38
CA PHE A 205 -8.83 -2.28 -14.49
C PHE A 205 -9.89 -3.34 -14.26
N SER A 206 -10.64 -3.72 -15.30
CA SER A 206 -11.63 -4.80 -15.23
C SER A 206 -11.14 -6.03 -16.01
N GLU A 207 -11.20 -7.20 -15.39
CA GLU A 207 -10.69 -8.45 -15.98
C GLU A 207 -11.45 -8.88 -17.26
N ASP A 208 -12.75 -8.59 -17.31
CA ASP A 208 -13.62 -8.87 -18.44
C ASP A 208 -13.49 -7.84 -19.57
N ASN A 209 -12.76 -6.74 -19.32
CA ASN A 209 -12.42 -5.73 -20.30
C ASN A 209 -10.99 -5.18 -20.10
N PRO A 210 -9.96 -5.97 -20.44
CA PRO A 210 -8.57 -5.64 -20.11
C PRO A 210 -8.00 -4.45 -20.90
N SER A 211 -8.71 -3.98 -21.94
CA SER A 211 -8.29 -2.83 -22.75
C SER A 211 -8.81 -1.48 -22.24
N CYS A 212 -9.72 -1.48 -21.27
CA CYS A 212 -10.35 -0.30 -20.71
C CYS A 212 -9.95 -0.12 -19.25
N PHE A 213 -9.95 1.13 -18.79
CA PHE A 213 -9.75 1.49 -17.39
C PHE A 213 -10.59 2.70 -17.02
N ASP A 214 -10.87 2.84 -15.72
CA ASP A 214 -11.51 4.02 -15.13
C ASP A 214 -10.50 4.83 -14.33
N ILE A 215 -10.75 6.14 -14.22
CA ILE A 215 -10.05 7.09 -13.32
C ILE A 215 -11.11 7.81 -12.47
#